data_AF-A0A942AAT9-F1
#
_entry.id   AF-A0A942AAT9-F1
#
_cell.length_a   1.000
_cell.length_b   1.000
_cell.length_c   1.000
_cell.angle_alpha   90.00
_cell.angle_beta   90.00
_cell.angle_gamma   90.00
#
_symmetry.space_group_name_H-M   'P 1'
#
loop_
_entity.id
_entity.type
_entity.pdbx_description
1 polymer ?
#
loop_
_entity_poly.entity_id
_entity_poly.type
_entity_poly.pdbx_seq_one_letter_code
_entity_poly.pdbx_strand_id
1 'polypeptide(L)'
;KVAVAYTERMARRGVALRLGGHSKGGNLAVYAGARVAPSVQERILRVYSFDGPGVDEETLGCQGYERISARIESYIPQSSVVGMLLHYHPRYTVVRSTSLGILQHDAMTWQVENGDFVRQDDLDMSGKITDEAIHTWLQGMDMDQRRELVDTLYHVVDASQAELVTDLVDDWRDSAVKALEAIRELDPQTKANVRRMLRSLFSSGAGGAVRTVLSHLAGPAKHGDGER
;
A
#
# COMPACT_ATOMS: atom_id res chain seq x y z
N LYS A 1 15.96 -0.64 -6.46
CA LYS A 1 17.45 -0.71 -6.44
C LYS A 1 18.03 -0.96 -5.03
N VAL A 2 17.69 -0.17 -4.00
CA VAL A 2 18.23 -0.35 -2.63
C VAL A 2 17.86 -1.71 -2.01
N ALA A 3 16.61 -2.16 -2.14
CA ALA A 3 16.15 -3.45 -1.59
C ALA A 3 16.89 -4.67 -2.20
N VAL A 4 17.20 -4.62 -3.49
CA VAL A 4 18.01 -5.64 -4.20
C VAL A 4 19.42 -5.69 -3.61
N ALA A 5 20.11 -4.55 -3.55
CA ALA A 5 21.46 -4.47 -3.01
C ALA A 5 21.54 -4.90 -1.53
N TYR A 6 20.51 -4.59 -0.74
CA TYR A 6 20.40 -5.07 0.64
C TYR A 6 20.28 -6.60 0.71
N THR A 7 19.42 -7.18 -0.12
CA THR A 7 19.23 -8.64 -0.18
C THR A 7 20.50 -9.36 -0.61
N GLU A 8 21.21 -8.85 -1.62
CA GLU A 8 22.50 -9.41 -2.06
C GLU A 8 23.56 -9.33 -0.96
N ARG A 9 23.63 -8.20 -0.25
CA ARG A 9 24.54 -8.05 0.89
C ARG A 9 24.23 -9.05 2.01
N MET A 10 22.96 -9.27 2.33
CA MET A 10 22.56 -10.30 3.30
C MET A 10 22.90 -11.71 2.81
N ALA A 11 22.75 -11.97 1.51
CA ALA A 11 23.14 -13.24 0.91
C ALA A 11 24.64 -13.52 1.04
N ARG A 12 25.52 -12.50 1.04
CA ARG A 12 26.97 -12.75 1.24
C ARG A 12 27.32 -13.39 2.59
N ARG A 13 26.41 -13.39 3.56
CA ARG A 13 26.58 -14.06 4.86
C ARG A 13 26.45 -15.59 4.81
N GLY A 14 26.15 -16.18 3.65
CA GLY A 14 26.04 -17.64 3.49
C GLY A 14 24.78 -18.30 4.07
N VAL A 15 23.85 -17.54 4.66
CA VAL A 15 22.61 -18.04 5.29
C VAL A 15 21.40 -18.18 4.34
N ALA A 16 20.44 -19.04 4.68
CA ALA A 16 19.14 -19.04 4.02
C ALA A 16 18.38 -17.73 4.29
N LEU A 17 17.57 -17.28 3.33
CA LEU A 17 16.87 -15.99 3.37
C LEU A 17 15.36 -16.20 3.46
N ARG A 18 14.70 -15.41 4.31
CA ARG A 18 13.27 -15.13 4.22
C ARG A 18 13.15 -13.64 3.98
N LEU A 19 12.47 -13.26 2.91
CA LEU A 19 12.17 -11.87 2.61
C LEU A 19 10.76 -11.58 3.09
N GLY A 20 10.50 -10.37 3.54
CA GLY A 20 9.14 -9.98 3.81
C GLY A 20 8.99 -8.53 4.17
N GLY A 21 7.76 -8.07 4.08
CA GLY A 21 7.39 -6.74 4.55
C GLY A 21 5.90 -6.50 4.45
N HIS A 22 5.48 -5.45 5.14
CA HIS A 22 4.12 -4.93 5.10
C HIS A 22 4.05 -3.69 4.21
N SER A 23 2.90 -3.46 3.57
CA SER A 23 2.68 -2.28 2.71
C SER A 23 3.75 -2.17 1.62
N LYS A 24 4.45 -1.04 1.50
CA LYS A 24 5.60 -0.85 0.61
C LYS A 24 6.64 -1.97 0.76
N GLY A 25 6.86 -2.44 1.98
CA GLY A 25 7.80 -3.52 2.29
C GLY A 25 7.43 -4.83 1.61
N GLY A 26 6.13 -5.12 1.42
CA GLY A 26 5.66 -6.32 0.72
C GLY A 26 6.05 -6.28 -0.77
N ASN A 27 5.77 -5.16 -1.44
CA ASN A 27 6.22 -4.93 -2.82
C ASN A 27 7.76 -5.02 -2.93
N LEU A 28 8.49 -4.34 -2.04
CA LEU A 28 9.95 -4.33 -2.07
C LEU A 28 10.56 -5.71 -1.81
N ALA A 29 9.96 -6.53 -0.96
CA ALA A 29 10.40 -7.89 -0.70
C ALA A 29 10.27 -8.77 -1.94
N VAL A 30 9.13 -8.68 -2.64
CA VAL A 30 8.92 -9.42 -3.89
C VAL A 30 9.81 -8.90 -5.01
N TYR A 31 9.88 -7.58 -5.18
CA TYR A 31 10.76 -6.95 -6.17
C TYR A 31 12.22 -7.35 -5.94
N ALA A 32 12.72 -7.30 -4.70
CA ALA A 32 14.08 -7.69 -4.38
C ALA A 32 14.33 -9.17 -4.69
N GLY A 33 13.40 -10.05 -4.26
CA GLY A 33 13.49 -11.48 -4.54
C GLY A 33 13.48 -11.80 -6.04
N ALA A 34 12.70 -11.07 -6.84
CA ALA A 34 12.62 -11.26 -8.28
C ALA A 34 13.86 -10.74 -9.02
N ARG A 35 14.54 -9.70 -8.51
CA ARG A 35 15.62 -9.00 -9.23
C ARG A 35 17.04 -9.35 -8.77
N VAL A 36 17.21 -10.06 -7.65
CA VAL A 36 18.53 -10.58 -7.23
C VAL A 36 19.02 -11.69 -8.16
N ALA A 37 20.34 -11.94 -8.18
CA ALA A 37 20.95 -12.99 -8.99
C ALA A 37 20.37 -14.39 -8.69
N PRO A 38 20.30 -15.32 -9.66
CA PRO A 38 19.73 -16.66 -9.47
C PRO A 38 20.31 -17.44 -8.29
N SER A 39 21.63 -17.36 -8.06
CA SER A 39 22.31 -18.00 -6.92
C SER A 39 21.86 -17.47 -5.56
N VAL A 40 21.38 -16.22 -5.50
CA VAL A 40 20.73 -15.65 -4.32
C VAL A 40 19.29 -16.13 -4.21
N GLN A 41 18.57 -16.21 -5.33
CA GLN A 41 17.18 -16.70 -5.36
C GLN A 41 17.05 -18.14 -4.86
N GLU A 42 18.03 -19.01 -5.15
CA GLU A 42 18.08 -20.38 -4.61
C GLU A 42 18.08 -20.44 -3.08
N ARG A 43 18.57 -19.39 -2.43
CA ARG A 43 18.65 -19.29 -0.97
C ARG A 43 17.42 -18.64 -0.35
N ILE A 44 16.50 -18.11 -1.16
CA ILE A 44 15.23 -17.57 -0.69
C ILE A 44 14.27 -18.73 -0.42
N LEU A 45 13.98 -18.95 0.86
CA LEU A 45 13.04 -19.96 1.34
C LEU A 45 11.60 -19.52 1.11
N ARG A 46 11.28 -18.27 1.46
CA ARG A 46 9.95 -17.66 1.36
C ARG A 46 10.05 -16.15 1.17
N VAL A 47 9.04 -15.58 0.51
CA VAL A 47 8.84 -14.14 0.36
C VAL A 47 7.45 -13.80 0.88
N TYR A 48 7.36 -13.05 1.97
CA TYR A 48 6.09 -12.65 2.58
C TYR A 48 5.68 -11.25 2.14
N SER A 49 4.48 -11.11 1.58
CA SER A 49 3.88 -9.82 1.27
C SER A 49 2.65 -9.64 2.14
N PHE A 50 2.68 -8.71 3.10
CA PHE A 50 1.54 -8.38 3.95
C PHE A 50 0.92 -7.09 3.46
N ASP A 51 -0.23 -7.20 2.80
CA ASP A 51 -0.99 -6.10 2.20
C ASP A 51 -0.12 -5.14 1.36
N GLY A 52 0.83 -5.74 0.62
CA GLY A 52 1.68 -5.03 -0.31
C GLY A 52 0.96 -4.85 -1.66
N PRO A 53 1.18 -3.74 -2.38
CA PRO A 53 0.35 -3.34 -3.52
C PRO A 53 0.49 -4.19 -4.78
N GLY A 54 1.10 -5.37 -4.70
CA GLY A 54 1.53 -6.15 -5.86
C GLY A 54 2.82 -5.60 -6.46
N VAL A 55 3.11 -5.94 -7.71
CA VAL A 55 4.29 -5.49 -8.45
C VAL A 55 3.91 -4.93 -9.81
N ASP A 56 4.83 -4.25 -10.48
CA ASP A 56 4.62 -3.80 -11.86
C ASP A 56 4.70 -4.95 -12.87
N GLU A 57 4.19 -4.72 -14.08
CA GLU A 57 4.14 -5.70 -15.18
C GLU A 57 5.54 -6.22 -15.55
N GLU A 58 6.53 -5.33 -15.58
CA GLU A 58 7.91 -5.69 -15.90
C GLU A 58 8.48 -6.70 -14.88
N THR A 59 8.20 -6.48 -13.59
CA THR A 59 8.61 -7.39 -12.53
C THR A 59 7.80 -8.67 -12.55
N LEU A 60 6.49 -8.60 -12.77
CA LEU A 60 5.63 -9.77 -12.86
C LEU A 60 6.03 -10.69 -14.03
N GLY A 61 6.38 -10.12 -15.18
CA GLY A 61 6.77 -10.84 -16.39
C GLY A 61 8.22 -11.31 -16.44
N CYS A 62 9.06 -10.96 -15.46
CA CYS A 62 10.47 -11.36 -15.48
C CYS A 62 10.66 -12.81 -15.01
N GLN A 63 11.65 -13.50 -15.59
CA GLN A 63 12.00 -14.88 -15.20
C GLN A 63 12.36 -15.01 -13.71
N GLY A 64 12.87 -13.94 -13.11
CA GLY A 64 13.22 -13.93 -11.70
C GLY A 64 12.00 -14.03 -10.79
N TYR A 65 10.88 -13.39 -11.16
CA TYR A 65 9.62 -13.53 -10.45
C TYR A 65 9.07 -14.95 -10.61
N GLU A 66 9.08 -15.50 -11.83
CA GLU A 66 8.64 -16.87 -12.10
C GLU A 66 9.35 -17.88 -11.18
N ARG A 67 10.67 -17.79 -11.03
CA ARG A 67 11.48 -18.68 -10.19
C ARG A 67 11.13 -18.63 -8.70
N ILE A 68 10.67 -17.49 -8.20
CA ILE A 68 10.31 -17.32 -6.78
C ILE A 68 8.81 -17.41 -6.52
N SER A 69 7.97 -17.38 -7.56
CA SER A 69 6.51 -17.27 -7.47
C SER A 69 5.87 -18.29 -6.52
N ALA A 70 6.31 -19.55 -6.58
CA ALA A 70 5.82 -20.62 -5.70
C ALA A 70 6.21 -20.45 -4.21
N ARG A 71 7.11 -19.51 -3.90
CA ARG A 71 7.60 -19.20 -2.55
C ARG A 71 7.05 -17.88 -2.03
N ILE A 72 6.27 -17.16 -2.83
CA ILE A 72 5.58 -15.94 -2.44
C ILE A 72 4.34 -16.32 -1.62
N GLU A 73 4.25 -15.78 -0.41
CA GLU A 73 3.13 -15.90 0.50
C GLU A 73 2.52 -14.49 0.66
N SER A 74 1.44 -14.22 -0.08
CA SER A 74 0.76 -12.92 -0.05
C SER A 74 -0.48 -13.00 0.83
N TYR A 75 -0.58 -12.07 1.79
CA TYR A 75 -1.72 -11.95 2.71
C TYR A 75 -2.34 -10.58 2.53
N ILE A 76 -3.66 -10.53 2.34
CA ILE A 76 -4.41 -9.28 2.25
C ILE A 76 -5.62 -9.33 3.18
N PRO A 77 -6.04 -8.21 3.79
CA PRO A 77 -7.26 -8.18 4.58
C PRO A 77 -8.51 -8.36 3.71
N GLN A 78 -9.60 -8.77 4.33
CA GLN A 78 -10.90 -9.04 3.71
C GLN A 78 -11.47 -7.91 2.83
N SER A 79 -11.10 -6.64 3.07
CA SER A 79 -11.44 -5.52 2.18
C SER A 79 -10.20 -4.70 1.82
N SER A 80 -9.20 -5.37 1.25
CA SER A 80 -7.94 -4.73 0.87
C SER A 80 -8.08 -3.79 -0.34
N VAL A 81 -7.72 -2.53 -0.12
CA VAL A 81 -7.50 -1.55 -1.18
C VAL A 81 -6.02 -1.53 -1.57
N VAL A 82 -5.11 -1.50 -0.58
CA VAL A 82 -3.66 -1.36 -0.83
C VAL A 82 -3.12 -2.56 -1.57
N GLY A 83 -3.41 -3.76 -1.06
CA GLY A 83 -3.03 -5.02 -1.67
C GLY A 83 -3.40 -5.11 -3.15
N MET A 84 -4.48 -4.47 -3.57
CA MET A 84 -5.06 -4.57 -4.91
C MET A 84 -4.67 -3.43 -5.88
N LEU A 85 -3.70 -2.59 -5.53
CA LEU A 85 -3.38 -1.38 -6.33
C LEU A 85 -2.68 -1.67 -7.66
N LEU A 86 -1.65 -2.52 -7.71
CA LEU A 86 -0.91 -2.87 -8.93
C LEU A 86 -1.30 -4.27 -9.43
N HIS A 87 -0.39 -4.96 -10.13
CA HIS A 87 -0.64 -6.35 -10.50
C HIS A 87 -0.46 -7.26 -9.30
N TYR A 88 -1.56 -7.95 -8.99
CA TYR A 88 -1.63 -8.81 -7.84
C TYR A 88 -0.98 -10.18 -8.09
N HIS A 89 -0.47 -10.79 -7.02
CA HIS A 89 0.10 -12.14 -7.10
C HIS A 89 -0.99 -13.16 -7.47
N PRO A 90 -0.72 -14.13 -8.37
CA PRO A 90 -1.72 -15.13 -8.75
C PRO A 90 -2.29 -15.96 -7.59
N ARG A 91 -1.60 -15.96 -6.45
CA ARG A 91 -2.00 -16.65 -5.22
C ARG A 91 -1.92 -15.72 -4.03
N TYR A 92 -2.96 -15.72 -3.21
CA TYR A 92 -3.00 -15.01 -1.96
C TYR A 92 -3.94 -15.66 -0.95
N THR A 93 -3.75 -15.25 0.30
CA THR A 93 -4.59 -15.59 1.42
C THR A 93 -5.31 -14.34 1.88
N VAL A 94 -6.64 -14.43 2.00
CA VAL A 94 -7.45 -13.38 2.63
C VAL A 94 -7.48 -13.63 4.14
N VAL A 95 -7.18 -12.60 4.92
CA VAL A 95 -7.18 -12.66 6.39
C VAL A 95 -8.27 -11.77 6.97
N ARG A 96 -8.89 -12.22 8.06
CA ARG A 96 -9.91 -11.45 8.76
C ARG A 96 -9.29 -10.31 9.54
N SER A 97 -9.96 -9.17 9.55
CA SER A 97 -9.60 -8.02 10.37
C SER A 97 -10.76 -7.64 11.29
N THR A 98 -10.45 -7.09 12.47
CA THR A 98 -11.44 -6.45 13.35
C THR A 98 -11.77 -5.02 12.91
N SER A 99 -10.97 -4.45 12.00
CA SER A 99 -11.16 -3.12 11.43
C SER A 99 -11.99 -3.18 10.15
N LEU A 100 -12.35 -2.03 9.61
CA LEU A 100 -13.25 -1.88 8.46
C LEU A 100 -12.61 -1.06 7.34
N GLY A 101 -12.94 -1.42 6.09
CA GLY A 101 -12.41 -0.82 4.88
C GLY A 101 -10.88 -0.77 4.90
N ILE A 102 -10.32 0.36 4.53
CA ILE A 102 -8.88 0.59 4.53
C ILE A 102 -8.17 0.46 5.89
N LEU A 103 -8.85 0.66 7.02
CA LEU A 103 -8.19 0.58 8.33
C LEU A 103 -7.68 -0.84 8.62
N GLN A 104 -8.15 -1.81 7.85
CA GLN A 104 -7.62 -3.16 7.81
C GLN A 104 -6.19 -3.23 7.25
N HIS A 105 -5.65 -2.16 6.66
CA HIS A 105 -4.24 -2.08 6.28
C HIS A 105 -3.31 -2.20 7.49
N ASP A 106 -3.77 -1.79 8.69
CA ASP A 106 -3.02 -2.04 9.92
C ASP A 106 -3.03 -3.54 10.25
N ALA A 107 -1.87 -4.19 10.09
CA ALA A 107 -1.70 -5.60 10.34
C ALA A 107 -1.99 -6.01 11.81
N MET A 108 -1.94 -5.06 12.75
CA MET A 108 -2.30 -5.32 14.16
C MET A 108 -3.79 -5.58 14.37
N THR A 109 -4.61 -5.25 13.38
CA THR A 109 -6.06 -5.50 13.38
C THR A 109 -6.40 -6.89 12.83
N TRP A 110 -5.41 -7.63 12.33
CA TRP A 110 -5.62 -8.94 11.72
C TRP A 110 -5.78 -10.01 12.78
N GLN A 111 -6.79 -10.84 12.59
CA GLN A 111 -7.15 -11.85 13.57
C GLN A 111 -6.19 -13.03 13.49
N VAL A 112 -5.70 -13.45 14.64
CA VAL A 112 -4.83 -14.62 14.81
C VAL A 112 -5.48 -15.55 15.83
N GLU A 113 -5.62 -16.82 15.47
CA GLU A 113 -6.14 -17.86 16.34
C GLU A 113 -5.20 -19.07 16.29
N ASN A 114 -4.86 -19.64 17.45
CA ASN A 114 -3.94 -20.79 17.56
C ASN A 114 -2.58 -20.60 16.85
N GLY A 115 -2.11 -19.36 16.74
CA GLY A 115 -0.82 -19.03 16.13
C GLY A 115 -0.83 -18.91 14.60
N ASP A 116 -2.00 -18.91 13.95
CA ASP A 116 -2.17 -18.68 12.51
C ASP A 116 -3.21 -17.59 12.25
N PHE A 117 -3.14 -16.95 11.08
CA PHE A 117 -4.16 -15.98 10.68
C PHE A 117 -5.52 -16.68 10.54
N VAL A 118 -6.57 -16.02 10.99
CA VAL A 118 -7.94 -16.43 10.67
C VAL A 118 -8.19 -16.08 9.21
N ARG A 119 -8.30 -17.11 8.36
CA ARG A 119 -8.45 -16.98 6.91
C ARG A 119 -9.91 -17.00 6.49
N GLN A 120 -10.21 -16.46 5.32
CA GLN A 120 -11.48 -16.64 4.63
C GLN A 120 -11.26 -16.94 3.15
N ASP A 121 -12.26 -17.55 2.52
CA ASP A 121 -12.12 -18.11 1.17
C ASP A 121 -11.93 -17.05 0.09
N ASP A 122 -12.61 -15.90 0.22
CA ASP A 122 -12.57 -14.82 -0.77
C ASP A 122 -12.58 -13.44 -0.12
N LEU A 123 -12.27 -12.41 -0.91
CA LEU A 123 -12.48 -11.02 -0.52
C LEU A 123 -13.95 -10.78 -0.20
N ASP A 124 -14.24 -10.11 0.92
CA ASP A 124 -15.61 -9.68 1.20
C ASP A 124 -15.88 -8.39 0.43
N MET A 125 -16.34 -8.57 -0.81
CA MET A 125 -16.79 -7.48 -1.69
C MET A 125 -18.21 -7.00 -1.32
N SER A 126 -18.87 -7.65 -0.36
CA SER A 126 -20.28 -7.46 -0.02
C SER A 126 -20.45 -7.03 1.44
N GLY A 127 -20.29 -5.73 1.73
CA GLY A 127 -20.52 -5.28 3.11
C GLY A 127 -20.83 -3.82 3.33
N LYS A 128 -20.13 -2.89 2.67
CA LYS A 128 -20.35 -1.45 2.88
C LYS A 128 -20.14 -0.71 1.57
N ILE A 129 -21.09 0.17 1.23
CA ILE A 129 -21.12 1.05 0.04
C ILE A 129 -19.77 1.74 -0.26
N THR A 130 -18.94 1.94 0.77
CA THR A 130 -17.60 2.51 0.67
C THR A 130 -16.61 1.59 -0.05
N ASP A 131 -16.63 0.28 0.19
CA ASP A 131 -15.66 -0.68 -0.38
C ASP A 131 -15.92 -0.87 -1.89
N GLU A 132 -17.19 -1.00 -2.28
CA GLU A 132 -17.58 -1.12 -3.70
C GLU A 132 -17.18 0.14 -4.49
N ALA A 133 -17.42 1.34 -3.97
CA ALA A 133 -17.06 2.57 -4.65
C ALA A 133 -15.55 2.74 -4.87
N ILE A 134 -14.72 2.29 -3.92
CA ILE A 134 -13.25 2.33 -4.05
C ILE A 134 -12.78 1.29 -5.05
N HIS A 135 -13.31 0.07 -4.98
CA HIS A 135 -12.99 -0.99 -5.91
C HIS A 135 -13.40 -0.62 -7.35
N THR A 136 -14.61 -0.10 -7.56
CA THR A 136 -15.06 0.40 -8.86
C THR A 136 -14.18 1.55 -9.36
N TRP A 137 -13.78 2.47 -8.49
CA TRP A 137 -12.88 3.56 -8.88
C TRP A 137 -11.49 3.05 -9.28
N LEU A 138 -10.88 2.14 -8.50
CA LEU A 138 -9.60 1.52 -8.86
C LEU A 138 -9.70 0.68 -10.14
N GLN A 139 -10.80 -0.04 -10.34
CA GLN A 139 -11.08 -0.78 -11.58
C GLN A 139 -11.19 0.14 -12.79
N GLY A 140 -11.65 1.38 -12.60
CA GLY A 140 -11.69 2.41 -13.65
C GLY A 140 -10.34 3.05 -13.97
N MET A 141 -9.27 2.72 -13.24
CA MET A 141 -7.92 3.22 -13.48
C MET A 141 -7.11 2.25 -14.32
N ASP A 142 -6.40 2.79 -15.31
CA ASP A 142 -5.34 2.06 -15.99
C ASP A 142 -4.10 1.88 -15.07
N MET A 143 -3.14 1.10 -15.56
CA MET A 143 -1.94 0.77 -14.77
C MET A 143 -1.01 1.96 -14.56
N ASP A 144 -0.97 2.93 -15.47
CA ASP A 144 -0.15 4.12 -15.32
C ASP A 144 -0.71 5.03 -14.24
N GLN A 145 -2.04 5.21 -14.23
CA GLN A 145 -2.76 5.94 -13.18
C GLN A 145 -2.61 5.29 -11.81
N ARG A 146 -2.64 3.94 -11.74
CA ARG A 146 -2.41 3.20 -10.49
C ARG A 146 -0.98 3.36 -9.99
N ARG A 147 0.01 3.30 -10.89
CA ARG A 147 1.41 3.55 -10.55
C ARG A 147 1.61 4.97 -10.04
N GLU A 148 1.09 5.96 -10.75
CA GLU A 148 1.17 7.37 -10.35
C GLU A 148 0.53 7.60 -8.98
N LEU A 149 -0.63 6.99 -8.73
CA LEU A 149 -1.30 7.06 -7.43
C LEU A 149 -0.44 6.47 -6.29
N VAL A 150 0.15 5.29 -6.51
CA VAL A 150 1.03 4.61 -5.55
C VAL A 150 2.30 5.43 -5.28
N ASP A 151 2.97 5.88 -6.34
CA ASP A 151 4.18 6.70 -6.25
C ASP A 151 3.90 8.01 -5.50
N THR A 152 2.76 8.64 -5.79
CA THR A 152 2.32 9.85 -5.10
C THR A 152 2.03 9.60 -3.64
N LEU A 153 1.30 8.53 -3.30
CA LEU A 153 1.02 8.17 -1.90
C LEU A 153 2.33 7.98 -1.13
N TYR A 154 3.31 7.28 -1.72
CA TYR A 154 4.61 7.09 -1.11
C TYR A 154 5.43 8.37 -1.03
N HIS A 155 5.37 9.23 -2.03
CA HIS A 155 6.05 10.52 -1.99
C HIS A 155 5.50 11.39 -0.86
N VAL A 156 4.18 11.40 -0.65
CA VAL A 156 3.54 12.12 0.47
C VAL A 156 3.99 11.59 1.83
N VAL A 157 4.09 10.26 1.99
CA VAL A 157 4.59 9.64 3.22
C VAL A 157 6.09 9.95 3.42
N ASP A 158 6.90 9.86 2.38
CA ASP A 158 8.35 10.12 2.44
C ASP A 158 8.66 11.60 2.75
N ALA A 159 7.94 12.52 2.10
CA ALA A 159 8.04 13.96 2.33
C ALA A 159 7.62 14.35 3.76
N SER A 160 6.74 13.58 4.39
CA SER A 160 6.33 13.82 5.78
C SER A 160 7.47 13.63 6.80
N GLN A 161 8.58 12.99 6.40
CA GLN A 161 9.73 12.62 7.23
C GLN A 161 9.37 11.81 8.49
N ALA A 162 8.19 11.19 8.50
CA ALA A 162 7.79 10.29 9.57
C ALA A 162 8.62 9.01 9.51
N GLU A 163 9.36 8.72 10.57
CA GLU A 163 10.11 7.45 10.70
C GLU A 163 9.18 6.32 11.14
N LEU A 164 8.08 6.67 11.83
CA LEU A 164 7.01 5.79 12.28
C LEU A 164 5.63 6.33 11.90
N VAL A 165 4.63 5.44 11.77
CA VAL A 165 3.22 5.84 11.58
C VAL A 165 2.72 6.70 12.76
N THR A 166 3.33 6.57 13.94
CA THR A 166 3.06 7.41 15.11
C THR A 166 3.55 8.84 14.95
N ASP A 167 4.62 9.09 14.20
CA ASP A 167 5.15 10.45 13.99
C ASP A 167 4.19 11.30 13.13
N LEU A 168 3.45 10.63 12.23
CA LEU A 168 2.33 11.23 11.48
C LEU A 168 1.16 11.68 12.39
N VAL A 169 1.09 11.15 13.60
CA VAL A 169 0.04 11.45 14.60
C VAL A 169 0.52 12.49 15.60
N ASP A 170 1.77 12.39 16.05
CA ASP A 170 2.35 13.25 17.08
C ASP A 170 2.75 14.63 16.53
N ASP A 171 3.39 14.69 15.35
CA ASP A 171 3.80 15.94 14.67
C ASP A 171 3.00 16.18 13.38
N TRP A 172 1.72 15.81 13.44
CA TRP A 172 0.80 15.81 12.30
C TRP A 172 0.77 17.13 11.51
N ARG A 173 1.02 18.28 12.17
CA ARG A 173 1.00 19.61 11.52
C ARG A 173 2.12 19.79 10.51
N ASP A 174 3.35 19.43 10.87
CA ASP A 174 4.51 19.60 10.01
C ASP A 174 4.52 18.56 8.89
N SER A 175 4.14 17.32 9.21
CA SER A 175 3.89 16.26 8.22
C SER A 175 2.80 16.66 7.22
N ALA A 176 1.74 17.32 7.68
CA ALA A 176 0.67 17.80 6.80
C ALA A 176 1.11 18.94 5.88
N VAL A 177 1.96 19.86 6.34
CA VAL A 177 2.50 20.95 5.50
C VAL A 177 3.39 20.40 4.38
N LYS A 178 4.32 19.49 4.71
CA LYS A 178 5.22 18.87 3.72
C LYS A 178 4.45 18.00 2.72
N ALA A 179 3.47 17.23 3.21
CA ALA A 179 2.52 16.50 2.35
C ALA A 179 1.77 17.45 1.40
N LEU A 180 1.37 18.63 1.89
CA LEU A 180 0.68 19.64 1.09
C LEU A 180 1.55 20.18 -0.04
N GLU A 181 2.82 20.45 0.24
CA GLU A 181 3.80 20.94 -0.74
C GLU A 181 4.03 19.89 -1.83
N ALA A 182 4.26 18.63 -1.44
CA ALA A 182 4.38 17.51 -2.37
C ALA A 182 3.15 17.37 -3.28
N ILE A 183 1.95 17.57 -2.72
CA ILE A 183 0.72 17.46 -3.51
C ILE A 183 0.48 18.71 -4.38
N ARG A 184 0.98 19.90 -4.00
CA ARG A 184 0.80 21.14 -4.79
C ARG A 184 1.42 21.05 -6.18
N GLU A 185 2.49 20.29 -6.35
CA GLU A 185 3.21 20.14 -7.62
C GLU A 185 2.54 19.17 -8.60
N LEU A 186 1.56 18.39 -8.14
CA LEU A 186 0.84 17.41 -8.96
C LEU A 186 -0.18 18.06 -9.89
N ASP A 187 -0.52 17.39 -10.98
CA ASP A 187 -1.59 17.84 -11.87
C ASP A 187 -2.98 17.71 -11.20
N PRO A 188 -4.00 18.40 -11.73
CA PRO A 188 -5.34 18.43 -11.14
C PRO A 188 -6.02 17.05 -11.03
N GLN A 189 -5.76 16.14 -11.97
CA GLN A 189 -6.37 14.82 -11.99
C GLN A 189 -5.75 13.95 -10.90
N THR A 190 -4.42 13.96 -10.76
CA THR A 190 -3.70 13.22 -9.71
C THR A 190 -4.04 13.76 -8.32
N LYS A 191 -4.16 15.08 -8.14
CA LYS A 191 -4.70 15.69 -6.90
C LYS A 191 -6.09 15.16 -6.55
N ALA A 192 -6.99 15.07 -7.54
CA ALA A 192 -8.33 14.56 -7.32
C ALA A 192 -8.34 13.09 -6.91
N ASN A 193 -7.46 12.28 -7.50
CA ASN A 193 -7.27 10.86 -7.20
C ASN A 193 -6.71 10.65 -5.79
N VAL A 194 -5.63 11.35 -5.43
CA VAL A 194 -5.04 11.35 -4.08
C VAL A 194 -6.06 11.76 -3.03
N ARG A 195 -6.83 12.82 -3.29
CA ARG A 195 -7.89 13.30 -2.39
C ARG A 195 -8.99 12.26 -2.18
N ARG A 196 -9.36 11.52 -3.23
CA ARG A 196 -10.38 10.47 -3.14
C ARG A 196 -9.85 9.29 -2.32
N MET A 197 -8.59 8.91 -2.55
CA MET A 197 -7.91 7.90 -1.76
C MET A 197 -7.80 8.32 -0.30
N LEU A 198 -7.20 9.47 0.03
CA LEU A 198 -7.10 9.98 1.41
C LEU A 198 -8.46 10.09 2.13
N ARG A 199 -9.53 10.53 1.44
CA ARG A 199 -10.88 10.54 2.04
C ARG A 199 -11.36 9.14 2.40
N SER A 200 -11.11 8.20 1.50
CA SER A 200 -11.39 6.78 1.73
C SER A 200 -10.53 6.22 2.86
N LEU A 201 -9.22 6.53 2.89
CA LEU A 201 -8.25 6.04 3.87
C LEU A 201 -8.63 6.41 5.33
N PHE A 202 -9.43 7.47 5.54
CA PHE A 202 -9.62 8.08 6.86
C PHE A 202 -11.07 8.51 7.19
N SER A 203 -12.08 7.98 6.47
CA SER A 203 -13.50 8.32 6.67
C SER A 203 -14.08 7.88 8.02
N SER A 204 -13.36 7.07 8.81
CA SER A 204 -13.85 6.45 10.04
C SER A 204 -13.13 6.88 11.33
N GLY A 205 -12.48 8.05 11.32
CA GLY A 205 -11.80 8.61 12.51
C GLY A 205 -10.48 9.25 12.15
N ALA A 206 -10.51 10.34 11.40
CA ALA A 206 -9.30 10.99 10.90
C ALA A 206 -8.54 11.73 12.01
N GLY A 207 -7.29 11.34 12.23
CA GLY A 207 -6.28 12.17 12.91
C GLY A 207 -6.09 13.53 12.20
N GLY A 208 -5.51 14.49 12.92
CA GLY A 208 -5.44 15.91 12.51
C GLY A 208 -4.79 16.16 11.14
N ALA A 209 -3.70 15.44 10.81
CA ALA A 209 -2.96 15.62 9.54
C ALA A 209 -3.83 15.44 8.31
N VAL A 210 -4.60 14.36 8.28
CA VAL A 210 -5.39 13.99 7.11
C VAL A 210 -6.49 15.02 6.85
N ARG A 211 -7.14 15.51 7.92
CA ARG A 211 -8.19 16.52 7.79
C ARG A 211 -7.64 17.80 7.15
N THR A 212 -6.44 18.19 7.53
CA THR A 212 -5.77 19.39 6.99
C THR A 212 -5.35 19.20 5.54
N VAL A 213 -4.75 18.06 5.18
CA VAL A 213 -4.41 17.75 3.78
C VAL A 213 -5.67 17.73 2.92
N LEU A 214 -6.72 17.03 3.34
CA LEU A 214 -7.99 16.96 2.61
C LEU A 214 -8.66 18.33 2.41
N SER A 215 -8.59 19.21 3.41
CA SER A 215 -9.17 20.56 3.32
C SER A 215 -8.48 21.43 2.26
N HIS A 216 -7.16 21.31 2.10
CA HIS A 216 -6.42 22.09 1.10
C HIS A 216 -6.58 21.52 -0.31
N LEU A 217 -6.76 20.19 -0.45
CA LEU A 217 -7.08 19.57 -1.74
C LEU A 217 -8.51 19.83 -2.21
N ALA A 218 -9.40 20.25 -1.31
CA ALA A 218 -10.76 20.64 -1.68
C ALA A 218 -10.80 21.97 -2.47
N GLY A 219 -9.70 22.73 -2.51
CA GLY A 219 -9.70 24.11 -2.98
C GLY A 219 -10.49 25.01 -2.02
N PRO A 220 -10.39 26.35 -2.13
CA PRO A 220 -11.26 27.23 -1.36
C PRO A 220 -12.71 26.87 -1.70
N ALA A 221 -13.49 26.51 -0.68
CA ALA A 221 -14.93 26.40 -0.84
C ALA A 221 -15.40 27.72 -1.44
N LYS A 222 -16.00 27.68 -2.63
CA LYS A 222 -16.75 28.84 -3.13
C LYS A 222 -17.82 29.10 -2.08
N HIS A 223 -17.59 30.09 -1.22
CA HIS A 223 -18.67 30.73 -0.50
C HIS A 223 -19.58 31.27 -1.60
N GLY A 224 -20.70 30.58 -1.81
CA GLY A 224 -21.81 31.19 -2.47
C GLY A 224 -22.26 32.31 -1.56
N ASP A 225 -21.86 33.54 -1.91
CA ASP A 225 -22.55 34.74 -1.45
C ASP A 225 -23.98 34.64 -1.97
N GLY A 226 -24.82 34.01 -1.15
CA GLY A 226 -26.24 34.22 -1.14
C GLY A 226 -26.54 35.25 -0.07
N GLU A 227 -26.40 36.53 -0.38
CA GLU A 227 -27.09 37.58 0.36
C GLU A 227 -27.68 38.63 -0.60
N ARG A 228 -29.02 38.58 -0.64
CA ARG A 228 -30.02 39.63 -0.94
C ARG A 228 -30.26 40.06 -2.38
#